data_AF-A0AAD5IDX2-F1
#
_entry.id   AF-A0AAD5IDX2-F1
#
_cell.length_a   1.000
_cell.length_b   1.000
_cell.length_c   1.000
_cell.angle_alpha   90.00
_cell.angle_beta   90.00
_cell.angle_gamma   90.00
#
_symmetry.space_group_name_H-M   'P 1'
#
loop_
_entity.id
_entity.type
_entity.pdbx_description
1 polymer ?
#
loop_
_entity_poly.entity_id
_entity_poly.type
_entity_poly.pdbx_seq_one_letter_code
_entity_poly.pdbx_strand_id
1 'polypeptide(L)' 'MTTPPPGVNFKVGPPVPVVSPGTDMTGICFRDQVWLNSYLLDQNMVFDYFTLSPFYDWTCNNPDVIHSPT' A
#
# COMPACT_ATOMS: atom_id res chain seq x y z
N MET A 1 -7.30 -11.92 -20.15
CA MET A 1 -7.78 -12.66 -18.95
C MET A 1 -6.57 -13.38 -18.40
N THR A 2 -5.76 -12.72 -17.56
CA THR A 2 -4.52 -13.31 -17.03
C THR A 2 -4.78 -13.65 -15.57
N THR A 3 -5.07 -14.92 -15.34
CA THR A 3 -5.25 -15.52 -14.01
C THR A 3 -3.91 -15.48 -13.26
N PRO A 4 -3.86 -15.05 -11.99
CA PRO A 4 -2.64 -15.10 -11.20
C PRO A 4 -2.28 -16.57 -10.89
N PRO A 5 -0.98 -16.92 -10.83
CA PRO A 5 -0.53 -18.29 -10.65
C PRO A 5 -0.86 -18.80 -9.23
N PRO A 6 -1.38 -20.04 -9.09
CA PRO A 6 -1.66 -20.64 -7.79
C PRO A 6 -0.33 -21.01 -7.12
N GLY A 7 0.01 -20.34 -6.02
CA GLY A 7 1.18 -20.69 -5.21
C GLY A 7 2.10 -19.55 -4.81
N VAL A 8 1.78 -18.28 -5.09
CA VAL A 8 2.48 -17.17 -4.42
C VAL A 8 2.07 -17.19 -2.95
N ASN A 9 2.92 -17.83 -2.15
CA ASN A 9 2.85 -17.79 -0.72
C ASN A 9 3.15 -16.33 -0.32
N PHE A 10 2.10 -15.56 -0.06
CA PHE A 10 2.20 -14.29 0.64
C PHE A 10 2.72 -14.61 2.03
N LYS A 11 4.04 -14.80 2.17
CA LYS A 11 4.68 -14.63 3.45
C LYS A 11 4.55 -13.14 3.74
N VAL A 12 3.38 -12.81 4.27
CA VAL A 12 3.05 -11.59 5.00
C VAL A 12 4.31 -11.32 5.83
N GLY A 13 5.10 -10.34 5.40
CA GLY A 13 5.98 -9.65 6.33
C GLY A 13 5.13 -9.28 7.55
N PRO A 14 5.71 -9.25 8.75
CA PRO A 14 4.95 -9.10 9.99
C PRO A 14 3.82 -8.09 9.78
N PRO A 15 2.57 -8.45 10.14
CA PRO A 15 1.39 -7.67 9.79
C PRO A 15 1.70 -6.21 10.04
N VAL A 16 1.57 -5.38 9.00
CA VAL A 16 1.76 -3.93 9.10
C VAL A 16 1.03 -3.53 10.38
N PRO A 17 1.74 -3.03 11.41
CA PRO A 17 1.10 -2.76 12.68
C PRO A 17 -0.07 -1.85 12.39
N VAL A 18 -1.28 -2.25 12.77
CA VAL A 18 -2.43 -1.35 12.76
C VAL A 18 -2.04 -0.23 13.69
N VAL A 19 -1.59 0.89 13.11
CA VAL A 19 -0.97 1.94 13.89
C VAL A 19 -2.07 2.56 14.73
N SER A 20 -1.94 2.43 16.05
CA SER A 20 -2.95 2.97 16.96
C SER A 20 -2.99 4.49 16.79
N PRO A 21 -4.18 5.13 16.76
CA PRO A 21 -4.28 6.58 16.72
C PRO A 21 -3.42 7.21 17.84
N GLY A 22 -2.44 8.03 17.47
CA GLY A 22 -1.48 8.63 18.41
C GLY A 22 -0.14 7.90 18.57
N THR A 23 0.13 6.83 17.82
CA THR A 23 1.48 6.25 17.74
C THR A 23 2.39 7.19 16.96
N ASP A 24 3.56 7.50 17.52
CA ASP A 24 4.59 8.24 16.80
C ASP A 24 5.16 7.40 15.65
N MET A 25 4.94 7.87 14.42
CA MET A 25 5.39 7.22 13.19
C MET A 25 6.63 7.88 12.59
N THR A 26 7.20 8.91 13.24
CA THR A 26 8.33 9.68 12.69
C THR A 26 9.65 8.92 12.67
N GLY A 27 9.76 7.85 13.47
CA GLY A 27 10.95 6.99 13.56
C GLY A 27 10.95 5.77 12.63
N ILE A 28 9.94 5.58 11.78
CA ILE A 28 9.81 4.40 10.91
C ILE A 28 9.90 4.77 9.42
N CYS A 29 10.41 3.85 8.61
CA CYS A 29 10.47 3.96 7.16
C CYS A 29 9.62 2.84 6.53
N PHE A 30 8.77 3.17 5.55
CA PHE A 30 8.01 2.20 4.78
C PHE A 30 8.67 1.95 3.42
N ARG A 31 8.83 0.67 3.05
CA ARG A 31 9.28 0.24 1.73
C ARG A 31 8.92 -1.21 1.46
N ASP A 32 7.96 -1.45 0.57
CA ASP A 32 7.67 -2.79 0.05
C ASP A 32 8.49 -3.08 -1.22
N GLN A 33 9.48 -3.96 -1.11
CA GLN A 33 10.36 -4.36 -2.23
C GLN A 33 9.67 -5.31 -3.21
N VAL A 34 8.73 -6.15 -2.75
CA VAL A 34 8.05 -7.12 -3.60
C VAL A 34 7.14 -6.38 -4.56
N TRP A 35 6.41 -5.38 -4.07
CA TRP A 35 5.60 -4.51 -4.89
C TRP A 35 6.47 -3.74 -5.90
N LEU A 36 7.58 -3.12 -5.44
CA LEU A 36 8.49 -2.36 -6.32
C LEU A 36 9.21 -3.22 -7.39
N ASN A 37 9.36 -4.52 -7.17
CA ASN A 37 9.88 -5.44 -8.17
C ASN A 37 8.82 -5.87 -9.20
N SER A 38 7.54 -5.76 -8.84
CA SER A 38 6.41 -6.25 -9.63
C SER A 38 5.77 -5.14 -10.46
N TYR A 39 5.79 -3.91 -9.93
CA TYR A 39 5.17 -2.73 -10.53
C TYR A 39 6.20 -1.60 -10.59
N LEU A 40 6.22 -0.88 -11.71
CA LEU A 40 7.00 0.34 -11.81
C LEU A 40 6.35 1.43 -10.96
N LEU A 41 7.16 2.17 -10.20
CA LEU A 41 6.68 3.29 -9.41
C LEU A 41 6.54 4.52 -10.33
N ASP A 42 5.36 4.69 -10.91
CA ASP A 42 5.00 5.84 -11.76
C ASP A 42 3.87 6.69 -11.13
N GLN A 43 3.48 7.78 -11.80
CA GLN A 43 2.45 8.71 -11.32
C GLN A 43 1.07 8.08 -11.17
N ASN A 44 0.80 6.99 -11.90
CA ASN A 44 -0.47 6.27 -11.84
C ASN A 44 -0.49 5.25 -10.70
N MET A 45 0.66 4.65 -10.41
CA MET A 45 0.77 3.54 -9.44
C MET A 45 1.29 3.96 -8.07
N VAL A 46 1.80 5.19 -7.92
CA VAL A 46 2.31 5.72 -6.63
C VAL A 46 1.23 5.77 -5.56
N PHE A 47 -0.03 6.05 -5.93
CA PHE A 47 -1.14 6.09 -4.98
C PHE A 47 -1.47 4.70 -4.47
N ASP A 48 -1.57 3.72 -5.36
CA ASP A 48 -1.81 2.32 -4.99
C ASP A 48 -0.69 1.78 -4.09
N TYR A 49 0.57 2.11 -4.39
CA TYR A 49 1.69 1.78 -3.52
C TYR A 49 1.58 2.41 -2.13
N PHE A 50 1.21 3.69 -2.08
CA PHE A 50 1.14 4.43 -0.83
C PHE A 50 -0.02 3.96 0.05
N THR A 51 -1.11 3.43 -0.53
CA THR A 51 -2.23 2.85 0.26
C THR A 51 -1.83 1.64 1.12
N LEU A 52 -0.72 0.98 0.79
CA LEU A 52 -0.15 -0.13 1.56
C LEU A 52 0.70 0.34 2.75
N SER A 53 1.00 1.64 2.80
CA SER A 53 1.86 2.22 3.83
C SER A 53 1.13 2.28 5.18
N PRO A 54 1.81 2.01 6.31
CA PRO A 54 1.26 2.28 7.65
C PRO A 54 0.94 3.78 7.87
N PHE A 55 1.44 4.66 7.00
CA PHE A 55 1.14 6.09 7.00
C PHE A 55 -0.18 6.44 6.31
N TYR A 56 -0.81 5.49 5.60
CA TYR A 56 -2.04 5.77 4.86
C TYR A 56 -3.24 5.83 5.80
N ASP A 57 -3.90 6.99 5.80
CA ASP A 57 -5.16 7.17 6.50
C ASP A 57 -6.33 6.79 5.59
N TRP A 58 -6.99 5.67 5.89
CA TRP A 58 -8.17 5.20 5.14
C TRP A 58 -9.39 6.12 5.29
N THR A 59 -9.38 7.05 6.25
CA THR A 59 -10.45 8.04 6.48
C THR A 59 -10.25 9.34 5.71
N CYS A 60 -9.12 9.52 5.02
CA CYS A 60 -8.89 10.71 4.19
C CYS A 60 -9.73 10.67 2.90
N ASN A 61 -9.72 11.77 2.14
CA ASN A 61 -10.54 11.93 0.92
C ASN A 61 -9.96 11.21 -0.31
N ASN A 62 -8.72 10.70 -0.24
CA ASN A 62 -8.06 10.06 -1.39
C ASN A 62 -8.83 8.90 -2.04
N PRO A 63 -9.41 7.92 -1.32
CA PRO A 63 -10.10 6.80 -1.98
C PRO A 63 -11.32 7.28 -2.77
N ASP A 64 -12.00 8.33 -2.31
CA ASP A 64 -13.13 8.93 -3.02
C ASP A 64 -12.67 9.69 -4.27
N VAL A 65 -11.52 10.39 -4.20
CA VAL A 65 -10.95 11.13 -5.32
C VAL A 65 -10.35 10.20 -6.37
N ILE A 66 -9.62 9.15 -5.96
CA ILE A 66 -8.94 8.21 -6.86
C ILE A 66 -9.93 7.31 -7.60
N HIS A 67 -11.05 6.94 -6.96
CA HIS A 67 -12.10 6.14 -7.59
C HIS A 67 -13.25 6.99 -8.18
N SER A 68 -13.18 8.32 -8.09
CA SER A 68 -14.20 9.19 -8.68
C SER A 68 -14.10 9.14 -10.21
N PRO A 69 -15.17 8.80 -10.92
CA PRO A 69 -15.23 8.96 -12.36
C PRO A 69 -15.52 10.43 -12.66
N THR A 70 -14.48 11.24 -12.84
CA THR A 70 -14.63 12.49 -13.62
C THR A 70 -14.91 12.17 -15.09
#